data_AF-A0A1Q6UFN8-F1
#
_entry.id   AF-A0A1Q6UFN8-F1
#
_cell.length_a   1.000
_cell.length_b   1.000
_cell.length_c   1.000
_cell.angle_alpha   90.00
_cell.angle_beta   90.00
_cell.angle_gamma   90.00
#
_symmetry.space_group_name_H-M   'P 1'
#
loop_
_entity.id
_entity.type
_entity.pdbx_description
1 polymer ?
#
loop_
_entity_poly.entity_id
_entity_poly.type
_entity_poly.pdbx_seq_one_letter_code
_entity_poly.pdbx_strand_id
1 'polypeptide(L)'
;MLKSEALEQLSAIADDDNRDFEDFAAAYKTMEEVVKEYPELSHYVLPIVVQTAADKGFNADIRPAAARVFNAAALNLPAEDVVKNVVRAFKRCPPFAYYLMPDLLSGRPELSAALFPEAEAGLAKIEANCVYSAAAAAKAALLCASDREAAAMLDSAFRPAKEKEDFSRVLYRSLGQIYSRHPALKEQIFSLLETPRLLKPQNYDAFYSNLGQIGLFDAGERGRVIGLLSSYLQKGGNTPASLTAAYKAVGEMMAAADDKRELETVMRTGLQNAANDTVSRKTAWRLLGDYDNLCSRVSFCRRVEKSADNEFGLQRVETIDAGELGVLLLGGDGTRSEKALNGYLGDVYRLLKEHGLHEKAAVYGVVYDFGDFMNVGFARRRQMEKYGRNIRIDRELSPETTDPKYVGEIFDKFLLPRISTDRGRRRLSADEAALRVRRLNIVAHCHGAYTALRLEEMMQEKMKELGYTPAERRQVQKQLLIMAQSPYCPLGQSQSTFVSFASVLDDEVSHYNNFEAAIRKINARREIPPCYFPGRQGSLFLVGSMGKDMDQHNFWGFHPSPEMSREGQALATLAAKVLINGVMTASEPIPSIENLAADTAESRRLFRVMETNGREIYRQITAESVALHCRKNEER
;
A
#
# COMPACT_ATOMS: atom_id res chain seq x y z
N MET A 1 -37.69 -6.15 -46.52
CA MET A 1 -38.95 -5.48 -46.15
C MET A 1 -39.37 -4.57 -47.29
N LEU A 2 -40.65 -4.40 -47.63
CA LEU A 2 -41.07 -3.34 -48.59
C LEU A 2 -41.09 -1.97 -47.90
N LYS A 3 -40.85 -0.88 -48.64
CA LYS A 3 -40.84 0.49 -48.06
C LYS A 3 -42.16 0.89 -47.37
N SER A 4 -43.29 0.40 -47.88
CA SER A 4 -44.61 0.59 -47.25
C SER A 4 -44.72 -0.13 -45.90
N GLU A 5 -44.20 -1.36 -45.82
CA GLU A 5 -44.14 -2.14 -44.57
C GLU A 5 -43.20 -1.47 -43.55
N ALA A 6 -42.09 -0.90 -44.01
CA ALA A 6 -41.17 -0.13 -43.15
C ALA A 6 -41.87 1.10 -42.52
N LEU A 7 -42.68 1.82 -43.28
CA LEU A 7 -43.46 2.96 -42.78
C LEU A 7 -44.56 2.54 -41.80
N GLU A 8 -45.24 1.42 -42.06
CA GLU A 8 -46.22 0.85 -41.14
C GLU A 8 -45.56 0.44 -39.81
N GLN A 9 -44.39 -0.21 -39.86
CA GLN A 9 -43.63 -0.59 -38.66
C GLN A 9 -43.13 0.64 -37.87
N LEU A 10 -42.62 1.67 -38.55
CA LEU A 10 -42.25 2.92 -37.88
C LEU A 10 -43.45 3.61 -37.22
N SER A 11 -44.62 3.59 -37.87
CA SER A 11 -45.86 4.16 -37.32
C SER A 11 -46.34 3.37 -36.10
N ALA A 12 -46.32 2.03 -36.17
CA ALA A 12 -46.65 1.17 -35.04
C ALA A 12 -45.72 1.40 -33.83
N ILE A 13 -44.42 1.56 -34.08
CA ILE A 13 -43.47 1.94 -33.03
C ILE A 13 -43.81 3.32 -32.48
N ALA A 14 -44.19 4.30 -33.30
CA ALA A 14 -44.50 5.66 -32.83
C ALA A 14 -45.78 5.75 -31.98
N ASP A 15 -46.77 4.88 -32.22
CA ASP A 15 -48.07 4.92 -31.57
C ASP A 15 -48.13 4.17 -30.23
N ASP A 16 -47.16 3.30 -29.95
CA ASP A 16 -47.04 2.58 -28.68
C ASP A 16 -46.45 3.50 -27.59
N ASP A 17 -47.09 3.60 -26.43
CA ASP A 17 -46.63 4.43 -25.29
C ASP A 17 -46.31 3.62 -24.03
N ASN A 18 -46.42 2.28 -24.08
CA ASN A 18 -46.24 1.39 -22.94
C ASN A 18 -45.41 0.15 -23.28
N ARG A 19 -44.09 0.35 -23.36
CA ARG A 19 -43.11 -0.68 -23.73
C ARG A 19 -42.40 -1.30 -22.53
N ASP A 20 -42.19 -2.60 -22.59
CA ASP A 20 -41.21 -3.27 -21.73
C ASP A 20 -39.80 -3.25 -22.36
N PHE A 21 -38.83 -3.89 -21.70
CA PHE A 21 -37.44 -3.92 -22.17
C PHE A 21 -37.28 -4.64 -23.53
N GLU A 22 -38.00 -5.74 -23.75
CA GLU A 22 -37.90 -6.53 -24.98
C GLU A 22 -38.51 -5.75 -26.15
N ASP A 23 -39.61 -5.03 -25.89
CA ASP A 23 -40.25 -4.13 -26.86
C ASP A 23 -39.32 -3.00 -27.31
N PHE A 24 -38.57 -2.39 -26.37
CA PHE A 24 -37.56 -1.38 -26.72
C PHE A 24 -36.45 -1.97 -27.59
N ALA A 25 -35.92 -3.14 -27.24
CA ALA A 25 -34.85 -3.78 -28.01
C ALA A 25 -35.30 -4.13 -29.43
N ALA A 26 -36.51 -4.67 -29.57
CA ALA A 26 -37.11 -4.96 -30.87
C ALA A 26 -37.31 -3.68 -31.70
N ALA A 27 -37.90 -2.63 -31.11
CA ALA A 27 -38.15 -1.36 -31.79
C ALA A 27 -36.86 -0.70 -32.32
N TYR A 28 -35.80 -0.64 -31.51
CA TYR A 28 -34.51 -0.06 -31.96
C TYR A 28 -33.83 -0.91 -33.03
N LYS A 29 -33.93 -2.24 -32.96
CA LYS A 29 -33.42 -3.13 -34.01
C LYS A 29 -34.15 -2.91 -35.33
N THR A 30 -35.49 -2.83 -35.30
CA THR A 30 -36.30 -2.53 -36.48
C THR A 30 -35.95 -1.16 -37.06
N MET A 31 -35.83 -0.11 -36.24
CA MET A 31 -35.41 1.21 -36.72
C MET A 31 -33.99 1.19 -37.32
N GLU A 32 -33.06 0.43 -36.75
CA GLU A 32 -31.70 0.26 -37.31
C GLU A 32 -31.73 -0.37 -38.70
N GLU A 33 -32.51 -1.44 -38.87
CA GLU A 33 -32.71 -2.10 -40.17
C GLU A 33 -33.37 -1.17 -41.18
N VAL A 34 -34.38 -0.38 -40.77
CA VAL A 34 -35.03 0.63 -41.63
C VAL A 34 -34.04 1.70 -42.09
N VAL A 35 -33.23 2.27 -41.20
CA VAL A 35 -32.23 3.29 -41.57
C VAL A 35 -31.21 2.72 -42.55
N LYS A 36 -30.83 1.45 -42.38
CA LYS A 36 -29.85 0.77 -43.24
C LYS A 36 -30.41 0.45 -44.62
N GLU A 37 -31.64 -0.06 -44.72
CA GLU A 37 -32.28 -0.44 -45.98
C GLU A 37 -32.88 0.77 -46.73
N TYR A 38 -33.35 1.78 -45.99
CA TYR A 38 -34.08 2.94 -46.50
C TYR A 38 -33.57 4.26 -45.89
N PRO A 39 -32.36 4.73 -46.25
CA PRO A 39 -31.75 5.93 -45.66
C PRO A 39 -32.63 7.19 -45.73
N GLU A 40 -33.44 7.32 -46.78
CA GLU A 40 -34.37 8.44 -46.95
C GLU A 40 -35.47 8.50 -45.89
N LEU A 41 -35.77 7.38 -45.21
CA LEU A 41 -36.74 7.34 -44.10
C LEU A 41 -36.17 7.86 -42.77
N SER A 42 -34.89 8.24 -42.73
CA SER A 42 -34.24 8.75 -41.51
C SER A 42 -34.96 9.96 -40.89
N HIS A 43 -35.67 10.75 -41.69
CA HIS A 43 -36.46 11.89 -41.21
C HIS A 43 -37.70 11.49 -40.37
N TYR A 44 -38.20 10.27 -40.54
CA TYR A 44 -39.22 9.68 -39.67
C TYR A 44 -38.61 9.03 -38.43
N VAL A 45 -37.42 8.42 -38.58
CA VAL A 45 -36.75 7.68 -37.49
C VAL A 45 -36.28 8.59 -36.36
N LEU A 46 -35.64 9.74 -36.66
CA LEU A 46 -35.12 10.63 -35.61
C LEU A 46 -36.20 11.10 -34.62
N PRO A 47 -37.38 11.61 -35.05
CA PRO A 47 -38.46 11.96 -34.13
C PRO A 47 -38.95 10.80 -33.26
N ILE A 48 -39.01 9.58 -33.83
CA ILE A 48 -39.46 8.38 -33.12
C ILE A 48 -38.46 8.03 -32.03
N VAL A 49 -37.15 8.01 -32.31
CA VAL A 49 -36.11 7.76 -31.30
C VAL A 49 -36.19 8.76 -30.14
N VAL A 50 -36.42 10.05 -30.44
CA VAL A 50 -36.59 11.09 -29.40
C VAL A 50 -37.86 10.88 -28.57
N GLN A 51 -38.92 10.35 -29.18
CA GLN A 51 -40.15 10.00 -28.49
C GLN A 51 -39.95 8.79 -27.59
N THR A 52 -39.44 7.68 -28.13
CA THR A 52 -39.22 6.43 -27.40
C THR A 52 -38.24 6.61 -26.26
N ALA A 53 -37.22 7.47 -26.40
CA ALA A 53 -36.29 7.80 -25.31
C ALA A 53 -36.95 8.56 -24.14
N ALA A 54 -38.14 9.12 -24.33
CA ALA A 54 -38.90 9.83 -23.29
C ALA A 54 -40.01 8.96 -22.66
N ASP A 55 -40.21 7.74 -23.15
CA ASP A 55 -41.27 6.87 -22.69
C ASP A 55 -40.89 6.15 -21.38
N LYS A 56 -41.91 5.69 -20.64
CA LYS A 56 -41.71 4.95 -19.40
C LYS A 56 -40.98 3.64 -19.71
N GLY A 57 -39.99 3.29 -18.88
CA GLY A 57 -39.19 2.08 -19.05
C GLY A 57 -37.86 2.30 -19.79
N PHE A 58 -37.67 3.42 -20.48
CA PHE A 58 -36.38 3.76 -21.09
C PHE A 58 -35.30 3.97 -20.00
N ASN A 59 -34.21 3.20 -20.09
CA ASN A 59 -33.19 3.15 -19.05
C ASN A 59 -31.76 3.13 -19.64
N ALA A 60 -30.75 2.97 -18.77
CA ALA A 60 -29.34 3.00 -19.16
C ALA A 60 -28.92 1.84 -20.09
N ASP A 61 -29.60 0.68 -20.03
CA ASP A 61 -29.28 -0.50 -20.85
C ASP A 61 -29.77 -0.37 -22.29
N ILE A 62 -30.88 0.35 -22.49
CA ILE A 62 -31.47 0.62 -23.81
C ILE A 62 -30.78 1.79 -24.52
N ARG A 63 -30.28 2.75 -23.74
CA ARG A 63 -29.69 4.01 -24.22
C ARG A 63 -28.63 3.85 -25.32
N PRO A 64 -27.70 2.87 -25.28
CA PRO A 64 -26.71 2.70 -26.34
C PRO A 64 -27.33 2.31 -27.68
N ALA A 65 -28.39 1.49 -27.69
CA ALA A 65 -29.07 1.10 -28.93
C ALA A 65 -29.77 2.30 -29.57
N ALA A 66 -30.48 3.09 -28.75
CA ALA A 66 -31.13 4.32 -29.21
C ALA A 66 -30.14 5.32 -29.81
N ALA A 67 -28.98 5.52 -29.18
CA ALA A 67 -27.95 6.43 -29.66
C ALA A 67 -27.34 5.97 -31.01
N ARG A 68 -27.11 4.65 -31.18
CA ARG A 68 -26.63 4.10 -32.45
C ARG A 68 -27.61 4.38 -33.59
N VAL A 69 -28.90 4.10 -33.37
CA VAL A 69 -29.95 4.36 -34.37
C VAL A 69 -30.05 5.84 -34.69
N PHE A 70 -30.04 6.69 -33.66
CA PHE A 70 -30.06 8.15 -33.84
C PHE A 70 -28.88 8.61 -34.71
N ASN A 71 -27.66 8.20 -34.37
CA ASN A 71 -26.46 8.61 -35.09
C ASN A 71 -26.47 8.11 -36.54
N ALA A 72 -26.91 6.86 -36.78
CA ALA A 72 -27.06 6.33 -38.13
C ALA A 72 -28.05 7.13 -38.97
N ALA A 73 -29.22 7.48 -38.40
CA ALA A 73 -30.22 8.30 -39.08
C ALA A 73 -29.73 9.74 -39.33
N ALA A 74 -29.01 10.32 -38.37
CA ALA A 74 -28.50 11.69 -38.46
C ALA A 74 -27.47 11.90 -39.58
N LEU A 75 -26.79 10.85 -40.03
CA LEU A 75 -25.86 10.91 -41.18
C LEU A 75 -26.58 11.17 -42.51
N ASN A 76 -27.85 10.80 -42.61
CA ASN A 76 -28.64 10.91 -43.85
C ASN A 76 -29.43 12.22 -43.97
N LEU A 77 -29.29 13.14 -43.00
CA LEU A 77 -30.15 14.32 -42.87
C LEU A 77 -29.34 15.63 -42.87
N PRO A 78 -29.96 16.76 -43.27
CA PRO A 78 -29.30 18.06 -43.17
C PRO A 78 -29.08 18.45 -41.70
N ALA A 79 -28.09 19.31 -41.46
CA ALA A 79 -27.71 19.73 -40.11
C ALA A 79 -28.87 20.33 -39.31
N GLU A 80 -29.73 21.12 -39.96
CA GLU A 80 -30.88 21.79 -39.34
C GLU A 80 -31.87 20.78 -38.73
N ASP A 81 -32.17 19.69 -39.44
CA ASP A 81 -33.09 18.66 -38.98
C ASP A 81 -32.51 17.86 -37.82
N VAL A 82 -31.21 17.59 -37.85
CA VAL A 82 -30.53 16.91 -36.74
C VAL A 82 -30.52 17.80 -35.50
N VAL A 83 -30.16 19.08 -35.63
CA VAL A 83 -30.17 20.05 -34.51
C VAL A 83 -31.55 20.13 -33.90
N LYS A 84 -32.60 20.26 -34.72
CA LYS A 84 -33.99 20.31 -34.26
C LYS A 84 -34.38 19.10 -33.41
N ASN A 85 -33.97 17.90 -33.82
CA ASN A 85 -34.27 16.67 -33.08
C ASN A 85 -33.44 16.53 -31.81
N VAL A 86 -32.16 16.94 -31.80
CA VAL A 86 -31.34 16.95 -30.57
C VAL A 86 -31.88 17.97 -29.56
N VAL A 87 -32.28 19.17 -30.00
CA VAL A 87 -32.95 20.17 -29.14
C VAL A 87 -34.25 19.60 -28.56
N ARG A 88 -35.01 18.83 -29.35
CA ARG A 88 -36.20 18.13 -28.86
C ARG A 88 -35.85 17.06 -27.82
N ALA A 89 -34.75 16.33 -28.03
CA ALA A 89 -34.24 15.37 -27.06
C ALA A 89 -33.85 16.05 -25.74
N PHE A 90 -33.17 17.20 -25.77
CA PHE A 90 -32.86 17.98 -24.58
C PHE A 90 -34.10 18.38 -23.78
N LYS A 91 -35.22 18.67 -24.45
CA LYS A 91 -36.48 19.04 -23.80
C LYS A 91 -37.23 17.84 -23.21
N ARG A 92 -37.16 16.67 -23.85
CA ARG A 92 -37.95 15.48 -23.48
C ARG A 92 -37.19 14.47 -22.61
N CYS A 93 -35.92 14.22 -22.92
CA CYS A 93 -35.06 13.29 -22.21
C CYS A 93 -33.60 13.81 -22.19
N PRO A 94 -33.28 14.80 -21.32
CA PRO A 94 -31.94 15.36 -21.22
C PRO A 94 -30.82 14.31 -21.03
N PRO A 95 -30.97 13.27 -20.17
CA PRO A 95 -29.92 12.26 -20.00
C PRO A 95 -29.55 11.53 -21.29
N PHE A 96 -30.51 11.28 -22.19
CA PHE A 96 -30.25 10.69 -23.50
C PHE A 96 -29.55 11.68 -24.42
N ALA A 97 -30.00 12.95 -24.45
CA ALA A 97 -29.37 13.99 -25.27
C ALA A 97 -27.90 14.21 -24.92
N TYR A 98 -27.55 14.23 -23.63
CA TYR A 98 -26.15 14.32 -23.20
C TYR A 98 -25.31 13.10 -23.59
N TYR A 99 -25.89 11.90 -23.50
CA TYR A 99 -25.22 10.67 -23.89
C TYR A 99 -24.93 10.61 -25.40
N LEU A 100 -25.84 11.17 -26.21
CA LEU A 100 -25.77 11.15 -27.66
C LEU A 100 -24.63 12.02 -28.23
N MET A 101 -24.38 13.18 -27.59
CA MET A 101 -23.53 14.22 -28.16
C MET A 101 -22.10 13.78 -28.53
N PRO A 102 -21.34 13.05 -27.70
CA PRO A 102 -19.96 12.68 -28.03
C PRO A 102 -19.81 11.96 -29.37
N ASP A 103 -20.61 10.92 -29.60
CA ASP A 103 -20.54 10.14 -30.83
C ASP A 103 -21.11 10.91 -32.02
N LEU A 104 -22.21 11.63 -31.82
CA LEU A 104 -22.84 12.45 -32.87
C LEU A 104 -21.88 13.51 -33.40
N LEU A 105 -21.22 14.26 -32.51
CA LEU A 105 -20.35 15.36 -32.86
C LEU A 105 -19.02 14.89 -33.46
N SER A 106 -18.55 13.71 -33.08
CA SER A 106 -17.40 13.07 -33.73
C SER A 106 -17.68 12.79 -35.21
N GLY A 107 -18.90 12.30 -35.53
CA GLY A 107 -19.33 12.06 -36.91
C GLY A 107 -19.78 13.32 -37.66
N ARG A 108 -20.25 14.34 -36.94
CA ARG A 108 -20.79 15.59 -37.49
C ARG A 108 -20.32 16.84 -36.72
N PRO A 109 -19.04 17.22 -36.88
CA PRO A 109 -18.43 18.31 -36.11
C PRO A 109 -19.10 19.68 -36.33
N GLU A 110 -19.71 19.91 -37.50
CA GLU A 110 -20.39 21.14 -37.87
C GLU A 110 -21.61 21.46 -36.98
N LEU A 111 -22.11 20.48 -36.21
CA LEU A 111 -23.23 20.67 -35.28
C LEU A 111 -22.79 21.26 -33.93
N SER A 112 -21.48 21.30 -33.65
CA SER A 112 -20.94 21.65 -32.33
C SER A 112 -21.39 23.03 -31.85
N ALA A 113 -21.30 24.05 -32.70
CA ALA A 113 -21.71 25.42 -32.39
C ALA A 113 -23.20 25.56 -32.09
N ALA A 114 -24.04 24.80 -32.80
CA ALA A 114 -25.49 24.85 -32.64
C ALA A 114 -25.96 24.10 -31.37
N LEU A 115 -25.28 23.02 -30.99
CA LEU A 115 -25.69 22.15 -29.88
C LEU A 115 -25.07 22.52 -28.53
N PHE A 116 -23.94 23.22 -28.52
CA PHE A 116 -23.29 23.65 -27.27
C PHE A 116 -24.20 24.50 -26.36
N PRO A 117 -24.93 25.52 -26.86
CA PRO A 117 -25.81 26.33 -26.02
C PRO A 117 -26.92 25.51 -25.34
N GLU A 118 -27.39 24.44 -25.97
CA GLU A 118 -28.41 23.55 -25.39
C GLU A 118 -27.84 22.70 -24.25
N ALA A 119 -26.62 22.18 -24.43
CA ALA A 119 -25.90 21.45 -23.37
C ALA A 119 -25.62 22.35 -22.16
N GLU A 120 -25.40 23.65 -22.39
CA GLU A 120 -25.20 24.64 -21.33
C GLU A 120 -26.53 25.10 -20.69
N ALA A 121 -27.57 25.35 -21.48
CA ALA A 121 -28.87 25.81 -20.99
C ALA A 121 -29.59 24.75 -20.13
N GLY A 122 -29.32 23.46 -20.37
CA GLY A 122 -29.87 22.37 -19.58
C GLY A 122 -29.41 22.39 -18.12
N LEU A 123 -28.29 23.04 -17.78
CA LEU A 123 -27.71 23.06 -16.42
C LEU A 123 -28.67 23.59 -15.35
N ALA A 124 -29.49 24.60 -15.67
CA ALA A 124 -30.44 25.20 -14.72
C ALA A 124 -31.65 24.31 -14.39
N LYS A 125 -31.87 23.23 -15.16
CA LYS A 125 -33.07 22.38 -15.13
C LYS A 125 -32.79 20.93 -14.75
N ILE A 126 -31.57 20.63 -14.34
CA ILE A 126 -31.05 19.28 -14.17
C ILE A 126 -30.93 18.91 -12.69
N GLU A 127 -31.32 17.69 -12.35
CA GLU A 127 -30.97 17.07 -11.08
C GLU A 127 -29.45 16.97 -10.96
N ALA A 128 -28.88 17.23 -9.77
CA ALA A 128 -27.44 17.32 -9.52
C ALA A 128 -26.58 16.18 -10.14
N ASN A 129 -27.16 15.02 -10.41
CA ASN A 129 -26.51 13.85 -11.00
C ASN A 129 -26.18 13.95 -12.50
N CYS A 130 -26.73 14.89 -13.29
CA CYS A 130 -26.44 14.98 -14.74
C CYS A 130 -25.36 16.03 -15.11
N VAL A 131 -24.76 16.73 -14.15
CA VAL A 131 -23.72 17.75 -14.40
C VAL A 131 -22.50 17.15 -15.14
N TYR A 132 -22.10 15.92 -14.79
CA TYR A 132 -20.99 15.23 -15.45
C TYR A 132 -21.31 14.90 -16.91
N SER A 133 -22.53 14.46 -17.20
CA SER A 133 -22.98 14.17 -18.57
C SER A 133 -23.05 15.45 -19.40
N ALA A 134 -23.53 16.55 -18.81
CA ALA A 134 -23.53 17.86 -19.46
C ALA A 134 -22.13 18.36 -19.78
N ALA A 135 -21.20 18.26 -18.82
CA ALA A 135 -19.80 18.62 -19.05
C ALA A 135 -19.11 17.74 -20.10
N ALA A 136 -19.42 16.44 -20.14
CA ALA A 136 -18.89 15.53 -21.17
C ALA A 136 -19.40 15.89 -22.58
N ALA A 137 -20.69 16.21 -22.70
CA ALA A 137 -21.30 16.66 -23.95
C ALA A 137 -20.73 18.01 -24.42
N ALA A 138 -20.60 18.98 -23.51
CA ALA A 138 -19.99 20.28 -23.81
C ALA A 138 -18.51 20.14 -24.20
N LYS A 139 -17.76 19.27 -23.52
CA LYS A 139 -16.38 18.92 -23.88
C LYS A 139 -16.30 18.34 -25.30
N ALA A 140 -17.21 17.43 -25.67
CA ALA A 140 -17.22 16.88 -27.02
C ALA A 140 -17.45 17.96 -28.08
N ALA A 141 -18.41 18.86 -27.85
CA ALA A 141 -18.64 20.01 -28.72
C ALA A 141 -17.40 20.90 -28.83
N LEU A 142 -16.72 21.19 -27.72
CA LEU A 142 -15.47 21.93 -27.72
C LEU A 142 -14.39 21.25 -28.58
N LEU A 143 -14.21 19.93 -28.46
CA LEU A 143 -13.17 19.19 -29.20
C LEU A 143 -13.45 19.03 -30.71
N CYS A 144 -14.73 19.08 -31.10
CA CYS A 144 -15.16 18.92 -32.49
C CYS A 144 -15.30 20.27 -33.23
N ALA A 145 -15.46 21.39 -32.51
CA ALA A 145 -15.63 22.71 -33.08
C ALA A 145 -14.38 23.22 -33.85
N SER A 146 -14.54 24.28 -34.63
CA SER A 146 -13.39 25.07 -35.12
C SER A 146 -12.78 25.92 -33.99
N ASP A 147 -11.54 26.38 -34.15
CA ASP A 147 -10.88 27.24 -33.14
C ASP A 147 -11.71 28.48 -32.76
N ARG A 148 -12.35 29.12 -33.75
CA ARG A 148 -13.20 30.29 -33.54
C ARG A 148 -14.44 29.97 -32.71
N GLU A 149 -15.07 28.83 -32.97
CA GLU A 149 -16.26 28.39 -32.26
C GLU A 149 -15.90 27.91 -30.84
N ALA A 150 -14.82 27.14 -30.71
CA ALA A 150 -14.30 26.69 -29.42
C ALA A 150 -13.93 27.87 -28.51
N ALA A 151 -13.33 28.94 -29.05
CA ALA A 151 -13.05 30.16 -28.31
C ALA A 151 -14.31 30.78 -27.70
N ALA A 152 -15.37 30.92 -28.50
CA ALA A 152 -16.66 31.48 -28.05
C ALA A 152 -17.36 30.57 -27.01
N MET A 153 -17.27 29.25 -27.19
CA MET A 153 -17.80 28.26 -26.25
C MET A 153 -17.09 28.32 -24.88
N LEU A 154 -15.75 28.43 -24.88
CA LEU A 154 -14.96 28.59 -23.65
C LEU A 154 -15.38 29.86 -22.89
N ASP A 155 -15.53 30.98 -23.59
CA ASP A 155 -15.99 32.24 -22.98
C ASP A 155 -17.38 32.12 -22.36
N SER A 156 -18.30 31.35 -22.98
CA SER A 156 -19.63 31.10 -22.43
C SER A 156 -19.58 30.20 -21.20
N ALA A 157 -18.90 29.05 -21.31
CA ALA A 157 -18.81 28.03 -20.26
C ALA A 157 -18.09 28.52 -19.00
N PHE A 158 -17.12 29.41 -19.17
CA PHE A 158 -16.35 29.99 -18.07
C PHE A 158 -16.75 31.43 -17.74
N ARG A 159 -17.90 31.90 -18.24
CA ARG A 159 -18.52 33.14 -17.73
C ARG A 159 -19.00 32.92 -16.29
N PRO A 160 -18.70 33.84 -15.34
CA PRO A 160 -19.19 33.71 -13.97
C PRO A 160 -20.73 33.69 -13.90
N ALA A 161 -21.29 32.57 -13.44
CA ALA A 161 -22.71 32.39 -13.13
C ALA A 161 -22.85 31.29 -12.07
N LYS A 162 -23.74 31.48 -11.08
CA LYS A 162 -23.86 30.56 -9.94
C LYS A 162 -24.30 29.17 -10.39
N GLU A 163 -25.23 29.09 -11.33
CA GLU A 163 -25.70 27.83 -11.91
C GLU A 163 -24.66 27.07 -12.75
N LYS A 164 -23.54 27.71 -13.12
CA LYS A 164 -22.47 27.10 -13.91
C LYS A 164 -21.26 26.66 -13.11
N GLU A 165 -21.22 26.87 -11.78
CA GLU A 165 -19.99 26.65 -11.00
C GLU A 165 -19.49 25.20 -11.05
N ASP A 166 -20.38 24.23 -10.82
CA ASP A 166 -20.02 22.81 -10.90
C ASP A 166 -19.67 22.38 -12.33
N PHE A 167 -20.40 22.90 -13.33
CA PHE A 167 -20.14 22.64 -14.74
C PHE A 167 -18.76 23.15 -15.18
N SER A 168 -18.44 24.43 -14.91
CA SER A 168 -17.13 25.01 -15.19
C SER A 168 -16.03 24.23 -14.47
N ARG A 169 -16.26 23.80 -13.22
CA ARG A 169 -15.28 23.00 -12.45
C ARG A 169 -15.02 21.64 -13.10
N VAL A 170 -16.04 20.94 -13.59
CA VAL A 170 -15.85 19.65 -14.27
C VAL A 170 -15.15 19.86 -15.62
N LEU A 171 -15.57 20.86 -16.39
CA LEU A 171 -14.96 21.17 -17.69
C LEU A 171 -13.50 21.64 -17.57
N TYR A 172 -13.16 22.35 -16.48
CA TYR A 172 -11.79 22.77 -16.17
C TYR A 172 -10.79 21.61 -16.22
N ARG A 173 -11.20 20.38 -15.84
CA ARG A 173 -10.35 19.17 -15.88
C ARG A 173 -9.97 18.72 -17.30
N SER A 174 -10.55 19.33 -18.33
CA SER A 174 -10.35 18.97 -19.74
C SER A 174 -9.62 20.06 -20.53
N LEU A 175 -9.19 21.15 -19.90
CA LEU A 175 -8.54 22.27 -20.60
C LEU A 175 -7.25 21.85 -21.32
N GLY A 176 -6.47 20.91 -20.78
CA GLY A 176 -5.28 20.37 -21.45
C GLY A 176 -5.62 19.58 -22.71
N GLN A 177 -6.69 18.79 -22.69
CA GLN A 177 -7.17 18.06 -23.87
C GLN A 177 -7.72 19.01 -24.94
N ILE A 178 -8.45 20.05 -24.52
CA ILE A 178 -8.95 21.10 -25.41
C ILE A 178 -7.77 21.84 -26.04
N TYR A 179 -6.70 22.13 -25.28
CA TYR A 179 -5.47 22.73 -25.81
C TYR A 179 -4.86 21.87 -26.92
N SER A 180 -4.71 20.55 -26.69
CA SER A 180 -4.11 19.66 -27.70
C SER A 180 -4.89 19.64 -29.01
N ARG A 181 -6.19 19.96 -28.98
CA ARG A 181 -7.03 20.10 -30.17
C ARG A 181 -6.98 21.50 -30.78
N HIS A 182 -6.89 22.53 -29.94
CA HIS A 182 -6.95 23.95 -30.32
C HIS A 182 -5.73 24.74 -29.80
N PRO A 183 -4.51 24.44 -30.28
CA PRO A 183 -3.29 25.12 -29.79
C PRO A 183 -3.30 26.64 -30.06
N ALA A 184 -4.05 27.10 -31.06
CA ALA A 184 -4.23 28.53 -31.32
C ALA A 184 -4.89 29.29 -30.15
N LEU A 185 -5.61 28.59 -29.27
CA LEU A 185 -6.30 29.15 -28.10
C LEU A 185 -5.42 29.22 -26.84
N LYS A 186 -4.10 29.04 -26.98
CA LYS A 186 -3.17 28.95 -25.85
C LYS A 186 -3.33 30.05 -24.79
N GLU A 187 -3.43 31.31 -25.20
CA GLU A 187 -3.53 32.42 -24.23
C GLU A 187 -4.87 32.41 -23.47
N GLN A 188 -5.96 32.03 -24.15
CA GLN A 188 -7.26 31.88 -23.51
C GLN A 188 -7.22 30.72 -22.50
N ILE A 189 -6.64 29.59 -22.87
CA ILE A 189 -6.58 28.39 -22.02
C ILE A 189 -5.69 28.63 -20.79
N PHE A 190 -4.51 29.23 -20.95
CA PHE A 190 -3.67 29.58 -19.79
C PHE A 190 -4.35 30.59 -18.86
N SER A 191 -5.04 31.60 -19.41
CA SER A 191 -5.85 32.54 -18.62
C SER A 191 -6.95 31.83 -17.82
N LEU A 192 -7.61 30.84 -18.42
CA LEU A 192 -8.61 30.01 -17.74
C LEU A 192 -8.00 29.12 -16.65
N LEU A 193 -6.84 28.51 -16.90
CA LEU A 193 -6.10 27.71 -15.91
C LEU A 193 -5.71 28.56 -14.69
N GLU A 194 -5.32 29.81 -14.91
CA GLU A 194 -4.88 30.73 -13.85
C GLU A 194 -6.03 31.51 -13.21
N THR A 195 -7.28 31.27 -13.62
CA THR A 195 -8.44 32.02 -13.11
C THR A 195 -8.64 31.77 -11.61
N PRO A 196 -8.57 32.79 -10.73
CA PRO A 196 -8.59 32.60 -9.27
C PRO A 196 -9.82 31.88 -8.71
N ARG A 197 -10.98 32.02 -9.37
CA ARG A 197 -12.22 31.33 -8.95
C ARG A 197 -12.15 29.82 -9.14
N LEU A 198 -11.38 29.35 -10.12
CA LEU A 198 -11.21 27.93 -10.49
C LEU A 198 -9.93 27.34 -9.90
N LEU A 199 -8.85 28.12 -9.83
CA LEU A 199 -7.56 27.71 -9.29
C LEU A 199 -7.54 27.77 -7.75
N LYS A 200 -8.39 26.93 -7.15
CA LYS A 200 -8.47 26.71 -5.70
C LYS A 200 -7.75 25.41 -5.33
N PRO A 201 -7.32 25.24 -4.06
CA PRO A 201 -6.64 24.01 -3.59
C PRO A 201 -7.33 22.69 -4.00
N GLN A 202 -8.66 22.66 -3.96
CA GLN A 202 -9.48 21.50 -4.36
C GLN A 202 -9.38 21.10 -5.85
N ASN A 203 -8.83 21.96 -6.70
CA ASN A 203 -8.66 21.74 -8.14
C ASN A 203 -7.18 21.70 -8.56
N TYR A 204 -6.24 21.68 -7.61
CA TYR A 204 -4.81 21.63 -7.94
C TYR A 204 -4.45 20.35 -8.70
N ASP A 205 -5.08 19.21 -8.39
CA ASP A 205 -4.96 17.97 -9.15
C ASP A 205 -5.26 18.17 -10.64
N ALA A 206 -6.39 18.80 -10.94
CA ALA A 206 -6.84 19.12 -12.29
C ALA A 206 -5.90 20.12 -12.98
N PHE A 207 -5.48 21.16 -12.26
CA PHE A 207 -4.53 22.16 -12.75
C PHE A 207 -3.22 21.49 -13.20
N TYR A 208 -2.63 20.65 -12.35
CA TYR A 208 -1.39 19.95 -12.69
C TYR A 208 -1.56 18.95 -13.83
N SER A 209 -2.67 18.20 -13.88
CA SER A 209 -2.97 17.30 -15.00
C SER A 209 -3.09 18.05 -16.33
N ASN A 210 -3.75 19.21 -16.36
CA ASN A 210 -3.83 20.04 -17.56
C ASN A 210 -2.45 20.53 -17.99
N LEU A 211 -1.64 21.02 -17.05
CA LEU A 211 -0.28 21.47 -17.33
C LEU A 211 0.60 20.34 -17.89
N GLY A 212 0.50 19.14 -17.33
CA GLY A 212 1.21 17.96 -17.84
C GLY A 212 0.83 17.63 -19.28
N GLN A 213 -0.47 17.62 -19.60
CA GLN A 213 -0.95 17.38 -20.96
C GLN A 213 -0.44 18.44 -21.94
N ILE A 214 -0.49 19.72 -21.57
CA ILE A 214 0.01 20.83 -22.41
C ILE A 214 1.51 20.69 -22.63
N GLY A 215 2.31 20.50 -21.58
CA GLY A 215 3.77 20.43 -21.70
C GLY A 215 4.29 19.14 -22.37
N LEU A 216 3.48 18.09 -22.39
CA LEU A 216 3.72 16.87 -23.17
C LEU A 216 3.42 17.08 -24.66
N PHE A 217 2.30 17.74 -24.96
CA PHE A 217 1.85 17.98 -26.34
C PHE A 217 2.67 19.09 -27.05
N ASP A 218 2.95 20.19 -26.36
CA ASP A 218 3.57 21.39 -26.93
C ASP A 218 4.89 21.71 -26.22
N ALA A 219 6.00 21.32 -26.86
CA ALA A 219 7.34 21.60 -26.36
C ALA A 219 7.66 23.10 -26.29
N GLY A 220 7.02 23.93 -27.12
CA GLY A 220 7.23 25.39 -27.14
C GLY A 220 6.72 26.08 -25.88
N GLU A 221 5.68 25.55 -25.25
CA GLU A 221 5.09 26.08 -24.02
C GLU A 221 5.60 25.38 -22.75
N ARG A 222 6.54 24.42 -22.87
CA ARG A 222 7.07 23.66 -21.74
C ARG A 222 7.72 24.53 -20.67
N GLY A 223 8.42 25.60 -21.07
CA GLY A 223 9.00 26.55 -20.12
C GLY A 223 7.94 27.26 -19.27
N ARG A 224 6.82 27.67 -19.87
CA ARG A 224 5.67 28.27 -19.17
C ARG A 224 5.04 27.27 -18.20
N VAL A 225 4.84 26.02 -18.66
CA VAL A 225 4.32 24.92 -17.85
C VAL A 225 5.22 24.63 -16.63
N ILE A 226 6.53 24.54 -16.82
CA ILE A 226 7.51 24.32 -15.75
C ILE A 226 7.47 25.47 -14.73
N GLY A 227 7.39 26.72 -15.19
CA GLY A 227 7.26 27.89 -14.32
C GLY A 227 6.00 27.82 -13.44
N LEU A 228 4.86 27.48 -14.03
CA LEU A 228 3.60 27.32 -13.31
C LEU A 228 3.66 26.17 -12.29
N LEU A 229 4.14 24.98 -12.70
CA LEU A 229 4.32 23.84 -11.80
C LEU A 229 5.18 24.21 -10.59
N SER A 230 6.35 24.82 -10.83
CA SER A 230 7.28 25.22 -9.76
C SER A 230 6.63 26.19 -8.78
N SER A 231 5.87 27.18 -9.28
CA SER A 231 5.24 28.20 -8.44
C SER A 231 4.10 27.66 -7.56
N TYR A 232 3.40 26.60 -7.98
CA TYR A 232 2.27 26.02 -7.25
C TYR A 232 2.65 24.83 -6.37
N LEU A 233 3.71 24.09 -6.72
CA LEU A 233 4.20 22.97 -5.93
C LEU A 233 4.63 23.35 -4.51
N GLN A 234 5.03 24.60 -4.28
CA GLN A 234 5.38 25.11 -2.94
C GLN A 234 4.25 25.90 -2.25
N LYS A 235 3.12 26.14 -2.92
CA LYS A 235 2.00 26.87 -2.31
C LYS A 235 1.30 26.02 -1.24
N GLY A 236 0.73 26.70 -0.26
CA GLY A 236 -0.19 26.10 0.70
C GLY A 236 -1.45 25.55 0.01
N GLY A 237 -2.09 24.57 0.66
CA GLY A 237 -3.32 23.94 0.16
C GLY A 237 -3.13 22.73 -0.75
N ASN A 238 -1.88 22.40 -1.13
CA ASN A 238 -1.61 21.12 -1.77
C ASN A 238 -2.01 19.96 -0.83
N THR A 239 -2.57 18.91 -1.42
CA THR A 239 -2.86 17.61 -0.79
C THR A 239 -1.94 16.53 -1.38
N PRO A 240 -1.77 15.37 -0.71
CA PRO A 240 -1.03 14.24 -1.29
C PRO A 240 -1.52 13.84 -2.68
N ALA A 241 -2.83 13.90 -2.93
CA ALA A 241 -3.43 13.60 -4.24
C ALA A 241 -3.01 14.62 -5.31
N SER A 242 -3.06 15.91 -5.01
CA SER A 242 -2.61 16.95 -5.94
C SER A 242 -1.12 16.88 -6.25
N LEU A 243 -0.27 16.59 -5.24
CA LEU A 243 1.17 16.40 -5.45
C LEU A 243 1.45 15.16 -6.30
N THR A 244 0.71 14.08 -6.08
CA THR A 244 0.80 12.87 -6.91
C THR A 244 0.44 13.20 -8.37
N ALA A 245 -0.61 13.99 -8.62
CA ALA A 245 -0.96 14.43 -9.96
C ALA A 245 0.15 15.29 -10.59
N ALA A 246 0.75 16.21 -9.83
CA ALA A 246 1.89 17.00 -10.27
C ALA A 246 3.10 16.13 -10.64
N TYR A 247 3.46 15.16 -9.81
CA TYR A 247 4.58 14.27 -10.11
C TYR A 247 4.33 13.43 -11.34
N LYS A 248 3.12 12.88 -11.52
CA LYS A 248 2.75 12.15 -12.74
C LYS A 248 2.86 13.02 -13.98
N ALA A 249 2.32 14.25 -13.93
CA ALA A 249 2.45 15.22 -15.01
C ALA A 249 3.92 15.51 -15.37
N VAL A 250 4.77 15.76 -14.37
CA VAL A 250 6.21 15.96 -14.58
C VAL A 250 6.86 14.70 -15.14
N GLY A 251 6.52 13.52 -14.62
CA GLY A 251 7.06 12.24 -15.07
C GLY A 251 6.73 11.91 -16.52
N GLU A 252 5.50 12.16 -16.97
CA GLU A 252 5.09 12.03 -18.37
C GLU A 252 5.91 12.95 -19.28
N MET A 253 6.09 14.21 -18.89
CA MET A 253 6.95 15.14 -19.63
C MET A 253 8.42 14.70 -19.63
N MET A 254 8.94 14.16 -18.52
CA MET A 254 10.31 13.63 -18.44
C MET A 254 10.53 12.43 -19.35
N ALA A 255 9.49 11.60 -19.56
CA ALA A 255 9.59 10.46 -20.47
C ALA A 255 9.75 10.91 -21.94
N ALA A 256 9.20 12.08 -22.30
CA ALA A 256 9.21 12.62 -23.66
C ALA A 256 10.29 13.70 -23.92
N ALA A 257 11.02 14.14 -22.89
CA ALA A 257 12.03 15.20 -23.01
C ALA A 257 13.45 14.66 -23.22
N ASP A 258 14.21 15.30 -24.11
CA ASP A 258 15.63 15.01 -24.36
C ASP A 258 16.53 15.41 -23.17
N ASP A 259 16.27 16.59 -22.58
CA ASP A 259 16.88 17.04 -21.32
C ASP A 259 15.83 17.06 -20.20
N LYS A 260 16.12 16.35 -19.12
CA LYS A 260 15.22 16.13 -17.98
C LYS A 260 15.58 16.97 -16.76
N ARG A 261 16.71 17.69 -16.77
CA ARG A 261 17.28 18.35 -15.57
C ARG A 261 16.32 19.34 -14.92
N GLU A 262 15.65 20.16 -15.72
CA GLU A 262 14.68 21.14 -15.18
C GLU A 262 13.46 20.44 -14.56
N LEU A 263 12.94 19.40 -15.20
CA LEU A 263 11.81 18.62 -14.70
C LEU A 263 12.16 17.83 -13.44
N GLU A 264 13.36 17.26 -13.35
CA GLU A 264 13.87 16.66 -12.12
C GLU A 264 13.95 17.67 -10.99
N THR A 265 14.39 18.91 -11.28
CA THR A 265 14.45 20.02 -10.33
C THR A 265 13.06 20.39 -9.82
N VAL A 266 12.06 20.45 -10.71
CA VAL A 266 10.65 20.67 -10.35
C VAL A 266 10.16 19.57 -9.40
N MET A 267 10.42 18.31 -9.72
CA MET A 267 9.99 17.18 -8.89
C MET A 267 10.65 17.18 -7.50
N ARG A 268 11.97 17.47 -7.43
CA ARG A 268 12.71 17.61 -6.16
C ARG A 268 12.22 18.80 -5.33
N THR A 269 11.81 19.88 -5.98
CA THR A 269 11.19 21.03 -5.31
C THR A 269 9.84 20.65 -4.70
N GLY A 270 9.00 19.91 -5.43
CA GLY A 270 7.73 19.40 -4.92
C GLY A 270 7.90 18.46 -3.73
N LEU A 271 8.94 17.62 -3.71
CA LEU A 271 9.26 16.71 -2.60
C LEU A 271 9.49 17.44 -1.27
N GLN A 272 9.85 18.73 -1.28
CA GLN A 272 10.01 19.55 -0.07
C GLN A 272 8.68 20.02 0.52
N ASN A 273 7.56 19.85 -0.20
CA ASN A 273 6.25 20.26 0.30
C ASN A 273 5.83 19.40 1.51
N ALA A 274 5.46 20.06 2.62
CA ALA A 274 5.06 19.42 3.86
C ALA A 274 3.78 18.56 3.75
N ALA A 275 2.93 18.81 2.75
CA ALA A 275 1.73 18.03 2.48
C ALA A 275 1.99 16.66 1.84
N ASN A 276 3.25 16.36 1.49
CA ASN A 276 3.62 15.04 0.98
C ASN A 276 3.44 13.97 2.06
N ASP A 277 2.77 12.88 1.69
CA ASP A 277 2.75 11.63 2.47
C ASP A 277 3.70 10.59 1.87
N THR A 278 3.71 9.38 2.44
CA THR A 278 4.54 8.28 1.93
C THR A 278 4.21 7.93 0.47
N VAL A 279 2.95 8.01 0.06
CA VAL A 279 2.51 7.64 -1.29
C VAL A 279 2.99 8.65 -2.31
N SER A 280 2.74 9.93 -2.08
CA SER A 280 3.13 10.99 -3.02
C SER A 280 4.63 11.07 -3.19
N ARG A 281 5.41 10.90 -2.10
CA ARG A 281 6.87 10.85 -2.19
C ARG A 281 7.37 9.64 -2.97
N LYS A 282 6.82 8.44 -2.72
CA LYS A 282 7.19 7.23 -3.48
C LYS A 282 6.87 7.37 -4.96
N THR A 283 5.76 8.04 -5.33
CA THR A 283 5.50 8.37 -6.73
C THR A 283 6.62 9.21 -7.34
N ALA A 284 7.05 10.28 -6.68
CA ALA A 284 8.15 11.11 -7.18
C ALA A 284 9.48 10.33 -7.26
N TRP A 285 9.86 9.58 -6.21
CA TRP A 285 11.12 8.81 -6.20
C TRP A 285 11.17 7.75 -7.31
N ARG A 286 10.06 7.08 -7.62
CA ARG A 286 9.98 6.16 -8.77
C ARG A 286 10.27 6.86 -10.10
N LEU A 287 9.67 8.03 -10.30
CA LEU A 287 9.84 8.81 -11.53
C LEU A 287 11.25 9.40 -11.65
N LEU A 288 11.90 9.71 -10.53
CA LEU A 288 13.31 10.12 -10.48
C LEU A 288 14.31 8.96 -10.60
N GLY A 289 13.86 7.71 -10.54
CA GLY A 289 14.74 6.54 -10.43
C GLY A 289 15.57 6.53 -9.13
N ASP A 290 15.07 7.16 -8.07
CA ASP A 290 15.77 7.31 -6.79
C ASP A 290 15.66 6.03 -5.96
N TYR A 291 16.52 5.06 -6.29
CA TYR A 291 16.55 3.74 -5.68
C TYR A 291 16.68 3.81 -4.15
N ASP A 292 17.53 4.71 -3.64
CA ASP A 292 17.83 4.80 -2.21
C ASP A 292 16.64 5.22 -1.35
N ASN A 293 15.72 6.02 -1.90
CA ASN A 293 14.47 6.40 -1.23
C ASN A 293 13.33 5.38 -1.41
N LEU A 294 13.54 4.36 -2.24
CA LEU A 294 12.60 3.26 -2.46
C LEU A 294 13.01 1.95 -1.77
N CYS A 295 14.25 1.88 -1.27
CA CYS A 295 14.70 0.82 -0.38
C CYS A 295 13.97 0.84 0.97
N SER A 296 14.12 -0.26 1.71
CA SER A 296 13.58 -0.36 3.06
C SER A 296 14.25 0.60 4.02
N ARG A 297 13.49 1.08 5.02
CA ARG A 297 13.92 2.01 6.06
C ARG A 297 13.19 1.72 7.36
N VAL A 298 13.68 2.30 8.45
CA VAL A 298 13.02 2.19 9.76
C VAL A 298 12.90 3.53 10.47
N SER A 299 11.86 3.63 11.29
CA SER A 299 11.73 4.70 12.29
C SER A 299 11.86 4.12 13.69
N PHE A 300 12.61 4.81 14.54
CA PHE A 300 12.89 4.38 15.91
C PHE A 300 12.02 5.16 16.88
N CYS A 301 11.37 4.44 17.80
CA CYS A 301 10.53 5.02 18.82
C CYS A 301 11.00 4.58 20.21
N ARG A 302 10.88 5.47 21.18
CA ARG A 302 11.05 5.21 22.61
C ARG A 302 9.70 5.30 23.29
N ARG A 303 9.40 4.37 24.20
CA ARG A 303 8.25 4.46 25.09
C ARG A 303 8.49 5.56 26.13
N VAL A 304 7.54 6.47 26.25
CA VAL A 304 7.54 7.58 27.21
C VAL A 304 6.18 7.67 27.92
N GLU A 305 6.06 8.48 28.95
CA GLU A 305 4.75 8.74 29.55
C GLU A 305 3.81 9.44 28.56
N LYS A 306 2.52 9.14 28.67
CA LYS A 306 1.51 9.80 27.83
C LYS A 306 1.43 11.27 28.25
N SER A 307 1.49 12.15 27.26
CA SER A 307 1.44 13.61 27.43
C SER A 307 0.71 14.23 26.24
N ALA A 308 0.42 15.53 26.29
CA ALA A 308 -0.13 16.25 25.14
C ALA A 308 0.79 16.14 23.90
N ASP A 309 2.11 16.15 24.11
CA ASP A 309 3.11 16.03 23.03
C ASP A 309 3.32 14.58 22.56
N ASN A 310 2.92 13.58 23.38
CA ASN A 310 3.07 12.16 23.08
C ASN A 310 1.76 11.42 23.44
N GLU A 311 0.70 11.65 22.66
CA GLU A 311 -0.65 11.14 22.95
C GLU A 311 -0.68 9.60 23.09
N PHE A 312 0.09 8.91 22.25
CA PHE A 312 0.23 7.46 22.28
C PHE A 312 1.31 6.98 23.27
N GLY A 313 2.04 7.91 23.90
CA GLY A 313 3.17 7.66 24.78
C GLY A 313 4.38 7.07 24.04
N LEU A 314 4.55 7.47 22.78
CA LEU A 314 5.71 7.14 21.96
C LEU A 314 6.37 8.42 21.50
N GLN A 315 7.69 8.44 21.58
CA GLN A 315 8.52 9.54 21.08
C GLN A 315 9.45 8.98 20.00
N ARG A 316 9.50 9.63 18.82
CA ARG A 316 10.53 9.30 17.82
C ARG A 316 11.90 9.71 18.33
N VAL A 317 12.88 8.84 18.14
CA VAL A 317 14.26 9.07 18.59
C VAL A 317 15.25 8.89 17.45
N GLU A 318 16.22 9.79 17.34
CA GLU A 318 17.29 9.69 16.35
C GLU A 318 18.57 9.08 16.94
N THR A 319 18.78 9.24 18.24
CA THR A 319 19.97 8.79 18.97
C THR A 319 19.59 7.83 20.08
N ILE A 320 20.42 6.82 20.30
CA ILE A 320 20.23 5.78 21.30
C ILE A 320 21.53 5.67 22.08
N ASP A 321 21.46 5.72 23.41
CA ASP A 321 22.66 5.60 24.21
C ASP A 321 23.10 4.12 24.24
N ALA A 322 24.35 3.88 23.86
CA ALA A 322 24.92 2.54 23.91
C ALA A 322 25.29 2.10 25.34
N GLY A 323 25.43 3.06 26.25
CA GLY A 323 25.69 2.83 27.66
C GLY A 323 24.43 2.59 28.48
N GLU A 324 23.25 3.04 28.06
CA GLU A 324 22.03 2.81 28.84
C GLU A 324 21.54 1.35 28.74
N LEU A 325 20.83 0.91 29.78
CA LEU A 325 20.11 -0.36 29.77
C LEU A 325 18.86 -0.21 28.87
N GLY A 326 18.77 -1.04 27.84
CA GLY A 326 17.70 -0.99 26.85
C GLY A 326 17.00 -2.32 26.63
N VAL A 327 15.71 -2.24 26.34
CA VAL A 327 14.92 -3.32 25.73
C VAL A 327 14.49 -2.85 24.35
N LEU A 328 14.99 -3.51 23.30
CA LEU A 328 14.60 -3.26 21.92
C LEU A 328 13.54 -4.27 21.49
N LEU A 329 12.38 -3.79 21.07
CA LEU A 329 11.35 -4.62 20.46
C LEU A 329 11.44 -4.60 18.93
N LEU A 330 11.61 -5.79 18.36
CA LEU A 330 11.51 -6.08 16.93
C LEU A 330 10.20 -6.85 16.69
N GLY A 331 9.16 -6.13 16.29
CA GLY A 331 7.85 -6.72 16.00
C GLY A 331 7.82 -7.52 14.70
N GLY A 332 6.64 -8.08 14.39
CA GLY A 332 6.37 -8.75 13.12
C GLY A 332 6.32 -7.78 11.94
N ASP A 333 6.15 -8.29 10.72
CA ASP A 333 6.11 -7.51 9.48
C ASP A 333 4.84 -6.64 9.33
N GLY A 334 3.87 -6.82 10.21
CA GLY A 334 2.73 -5.91 10.41
C GLY A 334 3.07 -4.62 11.18
N THR A 335 4.28 -4.49 11.74
CA THR A 335 4.71 -3.32 12.55
C THR A 335 5.08 -2.12 11.66
N ARG A 336 4.11 -1.66 10.86
CA ARG A 336 4.27 -0.61 9.84
C ARG A 336 3.70 0.75 10.26
N SER A 337 3.26 0.86 11.51
CA SER A 337 2.79 2.11 12.10
C SER A 337 3.17 2.20 13.56
N GLU A 338 3.26 3.42 14.08
CA GLU A 338 3.47 3.67 15.52
C GLU A 338 2.35 3.07 16.37
N LYS A 339 1.10 3.08 15.87
CA LYS A 339 -0.04 2.45 16.56
C LYS A 339 0.18 0.94 16.74
N ALA A 340 0.59 0.25 15.67
CA ALA A 340 0.90 -1.18 15.74
C ALA A 340 2.05 -1.43 16.73
N LEU A 341 3.14 -0.67 16.62
CA LEU A 341 4.28 -0.77 17.53
C LEU A 341 3.89 -0.52 19.00
N ASN A 342 3.02 0.45 19.27
CA ASN A 342 2.59 0.80 20.64
C ASN A 342 1.91 -0.37 21.35
N GLY A 343 1.18 -1.23 20.63
CA GLY A 343 0.57 -2.43 21.20
C GLY A 343 1.62 -3.36 21.81
N TYR A 344 2.70 -3.62 21.07
CA TYR A 344 3.83 -4.43 21.55
C TYR A 344 4.59 -3.77 22.71
N LEU A 345 4.95 -2.48 22.56
CA LEU A 345 5.72 -1.76 23.57
C LEU A 345 4.94 -1.56 24.87
N GLY A 346 3.62 -1.40 24.78
CA GLY A 346 2.73 -1.27 25.95
C GLY A 346 2.83 -2.47 26.88
N ASP A 347 2.86 -3.69 26.32
CA ASP A 347 2.92 -4.91 27.12
C ASP A 347 4.30 -5.11 27.78
N VAL A 348 5.39 -4.89 27.04
CA VAL A 348 6.77 -4.87 27.58
C VAL A 348 6.87 -3.86 28.72
N TYR A 349 6.42 -2.63 28.49
CA TYR A 349 6.54 -1.55 29.46
C TYR A 349 5.73 -1.82 30.72
N ARG A 350 4.51 -2.38 30.58
CA ARG A 350 3.68 -2.81 31.72
C ARG A 350 4.42 -3.85 32.56
N LEU A 351 5.00 -4.88 31.93
CA LEU A 351 5.74 -5.92 32.64
C LEU A 351 6.90 -5.33 33.46
N LEU A 352 7.70 -4.46 32.83
CA LEU A 352 8.81 -3.80 33.51
C LEU A 352 8.34 -2.86 34.63
N LYS A 353 7.19 -2.22 34.48
CA LYS A 353 6.62 -1.34 35.51
C LYS A 353 6.20 -2.12 36.74
N GLU A 354 5.50 -3.24 36.56
CA GLU A 354 5.06 -4.14 37.64
C GLU A 354 6.23 -4.68 38.47
N HIS A 355 7.43 -4.76 37.88
CA HIS A 355 8.65 -5.25 38.53
C HIS A 355 9.62 -4.12 38.93
N GLY A 356 9.22 -2.85 38.85
CA GLY A 356 10.07 -1.71 39.26
C GLY A 356 11.31 -1.49 38.36
N LEU A 357 11.24 -1.91 37.10
CA LEU A 357 12.33 -1.84 36.12
C LEU A 357 12.15 -0.74 35.06
N HIS A 358 10.94 -0.19 34.92
CA HIS A 358 10.61 0.80 33.89
C HIS A 358 11.43 2.10 33.94
N GLU A 359 11.90 2.53 35.12
CA GLU A 359 12.80 3.68 35.26
C GLU A 359 14.27 3.32 35.01
N LYS A 360 14.62 2.03 35.06
CA LYS A 360 15.99 1.53 34.91
C LYS A 360 16.33 1.16 33.47
N ALA A 361 15.33 0.77 32.69
CA ALA A 361 15.50 0.27 31.32
C ALA A 361 14.67 1.09 30.33
N ALA A 362 15.34 1.69 29.34
CA ALA A 362 14.65 2.34 28.23
C ALA A 362 14.02 1.30 27.31
N VAL A 363 12.76 1.52 26.91
CA VAL A 363 12.03 0.62 26.02
C VAL A 363 11.94 1.24 24.64
N TYR A 364 12.59 0.58 23.67
CA TYR A 364 12.70 1.00 22.29
C TYR A 364 11.93 0.08 21.35
N GLY A 365 11.52 0.60 20.21
CA GLY A 365 10.84 -0.15 19.18
C GLY A 365 11.09 0.39 17.78
N VAL A 366 10.79 -0.44 16.79
CA VAL A 366 11.05 -0.17 15.38
C VAL A 366 9.75 -0.22 14.57
N VAL A 367 9.52 0.79 13.74
CA VAL A 367 8.48 0.79 12.71
C VAL A 367 9.15 0.54 11.36
N TYR A 368 8.70 -0.51 10.65
CA TYR A 368 9.25 -0.87 9.34
C TYR A 368 8.56 -0.13 8.19
N ASP A 369 9.36 0.39 7.26
CA ASP A 369 8.96 0.62 5.86
C ASP A 369 9.79 -0.32 5.00
N PHE A 370 9.17 -1.36 4.42
CA PHE A 370 9.90 -2.30 3.58
C PHE A 370 10.27 -1.70 2.20
N GLY A 371 9.78 -0.52 1.85
CA GLY A 371 10.05 0.05 0.53
C GLY A 371 9.40 -0.78 -0.58
N ASP A 372 9.88 -0.60 -1.80
CA ASP A 372 9.32 -1.21 -3.01
C ASP A 372 10.05 -2.48 -3.43
N PHE A 373 11.33 -2.62 -3.06
CA PHE A 373 12.19 -3.69 -3.54
C PHE A 373 12.37 -4.83 -2.54
N MET A 374 12.02 -4.66 -1.26
CA MET A 374 12.14 -5.69 -0.24
C MET A 374 10.94 -6.64 -0.28
N ASN A 375 11.21 -7.94 -0.34
CA ASN A 375 10.19 -8.96 -0.10
C ASN A 375 10.46 -9.71 1.22
N VAL A 376 9.67 -9.39 2.24
CA VAL A 376 9.73 -10.00 3.59
C VAL A 376 9.72 -11.53 3.53
N GLY A 377 8.77 -12.13 2.80
CA GLY A 377 8.62 -13.57 2.73
C GLY A 377 9.78 -14.27 2.03
N PHE A 378 10.37 -13.67 0.99
CA PHE A 378 11.56 -14.21 0.34
C PHE A 378 12.82 -14.00 1.17
N ALA A 379 12.95 -12.87 1.89
CA ALA A 379 14.08 -12.63 2.79
C ALA A 379 14.16 -13.71 3.88
N ARG A 380 13.02 -14.01 4.53
CA ARG A 380 12.93 -15.10 5.52
C ARG A 380 13.27 -16.46 4.92
N ARG A 381 12.68 -16.80 3.76
CA ARG A 381 12.98 -18.07 3.07
C ARG A 381 14.44 -18.17 2.65
N ARG A 382 15.07 -17.08 2.22
CA ARG A 382 16.49 -17.04 1.87
C ARG A 382 17.38 -17.27 3.07
N GLN A 383 17.03 -16.71 4.23
CA GLN A 383 17.74 -17.02 5.48
C GLN A 383 17.58 -18.50 5.85
N MET A 384 16.37 -19.06 5.75
CA MET A 384 16.16 -20.50 5.98
C MET A 384 17.00 -21.36 5.03
N GLU A 385 16.99 -21.07 3.73
CA GLU A 385 17.81 -21.76 2.71
C GLU A 385 19.31 -21.68 3.02
N LYS A 386 19.82 -20.49 3.40
CA LYS A 386 21.23 -20.28 3.82
C LYS A 386 21.64 -21.22 4.95
N TYR A 387 20.73 -21.54 5.86
CA TYR A 387 20.97 -22.44 6.99
C TYR A 387 20.56 -23.90 6.71
N GLY A 388 20.49 -24.30 5.44
CA GLY A 388 20.31 -25.70 5.02
C GLY A 388 18.89 -26.24 5.21
N ARG A 389 17.88 -25.35 5.22
CA ARG A 389 16.48 -25.79 5.20
C ARG A 389 16.09 -26.23 3.79
N ASN A 390 15.20 -27.23 3.69
CA ASN A 390 14.68 -27.76 2.42
C ASN A 390 13.65 -26.81 1.77
N ILE A 391 14.04 -25.55 1.59
CA ILE A 391 13.27 -24.50 0.94
C ILE A 391 14.11 -24.03 -0.24
N ARG A 392 13.55 -24.08 -1.44
CA ARG A 392 14.23 -23.67 -2.66
C ARG A 392 13.62 -22.38 -3.21
N ILE A 393 14.46 -21.43 -3.55
CA ILE A 393 14.05 -20.19 -4.23
C ILE A 393 14.54 -20.24 -5.68
N ASP A 394 13.63 -20.58 -6.60
CA ASP A 394 13.94 -20.70 -8.03
C ASP A 394 13.85 -19.38 -8.80
N ARG A 395 14.23 -18.27 -8.15
CA ARG A 395 14.25 -16.94 -8.79
C ARG A 395 15.35 -16.07 -8.23
N GLU A 396 15.83 -15.16 -9.05
CA GLU A 396 16.70 -14.08 -8.60
C GLU A 396 15.91 -13.16 -7.66
N LEU A 397 16.57 -12.76 -6.56
CA LEU A 397 16.02 -11.85 -5.57
C LEU A 397 16.72 -10.50 -5.70
N SER A 398 15.98 -9.42 -5.44
CA SER A 398 16.59 -8.09 -5.38
C SER A 398 17.65 -8.02 -4.28
N PRO A 399 18.70 -7.20 -4.43
CA PRO A 399 19.69 -6.96 -3.38
C PRO A 399 19.04 -6.56 -2.06
N GLU A 400 18.03 -5.68 -2.13
CA GLU A 400 17.23 -5.23 -0.98
C GLU A 400 16.49 -6.39 -0.28
N THR A 401 16.15 -7.48 -0.98
CA THR A 401 15.53 -8.66 -0.37
C THR A 401 16.56 -9.53 0.36
N THR A 402 17.77 -9.63 -0.17
CA THR A 402 18.81 -10.48 0.43
C THR A 402 19.58 -9.77 1.55
N ASP A 403 19.76 -8.45 1.42
CA ASP A 403 20.43 -7.60 2.40
C ASP A 403 19.65 -6.28 2.57
N PRO A 404 18.58 -6.29 3.39
CA PRO A 404 17.68 -5.15 3.49
C PRO A 404 18.33 -3.99 4.24
N LYS A 405 18.26 -2.78 3.68
CA LYS A 405 18.88 -1.59 4.28
C LYS A 405 18.40 -1.30 5.70
N TYR A 406 17.12 -1.56 5.98
CA TYR A 406 16.57 -1.35 7.31
C TYR A 406 17.29 -2.13 8.40
N VAL A 407 17.84 -3.31 8.10
CA VAL A 407 18.61 -4.11 9.07
C VAL A 407 19.92 -3.40 9.42
N GLY A 408 20.59 -2.82 8.42
CA GLY A 408 21.79 -2.00 8.62
C GLY A 408 21.51 -0.75 9.46
N GLU A 409 20.39 -0.06 9.22
CA GLU A 409 20.00 1.09 10.04
C GLU A 409 19.79 0.72 11.52
N ILE A 410 19.18 -0.43 11.79
CA ILE A 410 19.01 -0.93 13.17
C ILE A 410 20.38 -1.29 13.77
N PHE A 411 21.24 -1.98 13.01
CA PHE A 411 22.57 -2.37 13.45
C PHE A 411 23.41 -1.15 13.85
N ASP A 412 23.45 -0.13 12.99
CA ASP A 412 24.23 1.09 13.19
C ASP A 412 23.80 1.87 14.44
N LYS A 413 22.50 1.85 14.77
CA LYS A 413 21.99 2.54 15.97
C LYS A 413 22.13 1.72 17.24
N PHE A 414 21.86 0.41 17.22
CA PHE A 414 21.77 -0.38 18.45
C PHE A 414 23.02 -1.20 18.76
N LEU A 415 23.71 -1.77 17.77
CA LEU A 415 24.79 -2.73 18.03
C LEU A 415 26.17 -2.17 17.73
N LEU A 416 26.33 -1.43 16.62
CA LEU A 416 27.63 -0.85 16.24
C LEU A 416 28.28 -0.03 17.36
N PRO A 417 27.58 0.88 18.07
CA PRO A 417 28.20 1.70 19.11
C PRO A 417 28.47 0.93 20.43
N ARG A 418 27.96 -0.31 20.53
CA ARG A 418 28.23 -1.23 21.64
C ARG A 418 29.50 -2.08 21.44
N ILE A 419 30.00 -2.16 20.21
CA ILE A 419 31.24 -2.88 19.88
C ILE A 419 32.36 -1.96 19.35
N SER A 420 32.07 -0.68 19.13
CA SER A 420 33.00 0.26 18.51
C SER A 420 32.73 1.71 18.84
N THR A 421 33.72 2.56 18.55
CA THR A 421 33.67 4.03 18.60
C THR A 421 34.09 4.61 17.25
N ASP A 422 34.10 5.94 17.14
CA ASP A 422 34.49 6.67 15.92
C ASP A 422 33.71 6.20 14.68
N ARG A 423 32.39 6.01 14.85
CA ARG A 423 31.46 5.53 13.81
C ARG A 423 31.90 4.18 13.20
N GLY A 424 32.26 3.22 14.05
CA GLY A 424 32.62 1.88 13.57
C GLY A 424 34.05 1.72 13.08
N ARG A 425 34.94 2.68 13.40
CA ARG A 425 36.36 2.64 12.99
C ARG A 425 37.29 2.10 14.05
N ARG A 426 36.93 2.25 15.33
CA ARG A 426 37.79 1.85 16.45
C ARG A 426 37.08 0.81 17.31
N ARG A 427 37.71 -0.34 17.53
CA ARG A 427 37.17 -1.40 18.39
C ARG A 427 37.20 -0.98 19.87
N LEU A 428 36.24 -1.45 20.65
CA LEU A 428 36.32 -1.44 22.12
C LEU A 428 37.16 -2.63 22.63
N SER A 429 37.51 -2.65 23.92
CA SER A 429 38.00 -3.90 24.51
C SER A 429 36.91 -4.98 24.49
N ALA A 430 37.29 -6.26 24.53
CA ALA A 430 36.30 -7.35 24.52
C ALA A 430 35.38 -7.30 25.76
N ASP A 431 35.94 -6.95 26.93
CA ASP A 431 35.17 -6.85 28.17
C ASP A 431 34.21 -5.67 28.16
N GLU A 432 34.65 -4.52 27.64
CA GLU A 432 33.78 -3.34 27.50
C GLU A 432 32.67 -3.59 26.48
N ALA A 433 33.00 -4.18 25.33
CA ALA A 433 32.00 -4.54 24.32
C ALA A 433 30.99 -5.55 24.87
N ALA A 434 31.46 -6.57 25.60
CA ALA A 434 30.60 -7.55 26.25
C ALA A 434 29.64 -6.89 27.25
N LEU A 435 30.13 -5.95 28.07
CA LEU A 435 29.31 -5.20 29.02
C LEU A 435 28.27 -4.31 28.31
N ARG A 436 28.65 -3.60 27.25
CA ARG A 436 27.73 -2.73 26.49
C ARG A 436 26.67 -3.53 25.73
N VAL A 437 27.05 -4.65 25.13
CA VAL A 437 26.12 -5.59 24.49
C VAL A 437 25.16 -6.18 25.52
N ARG A 438 25.65 -6.55 26.71
CA ARG A 438 24.81 -7.07 27.81
C ARG A 438 23.68 -6.13 28.21
N ARG A 439 23.93 -4.81 28.15
CA ARG A 439 22.93 -3.78 28.45
C ARG A 439 21.80 -3.68 27.42
N LEU A 440 21.85 -4.43 26.31
CA LEU A 440 20.76 -4.52 25.35
C LEU A 440 20.07 -5.89 25.43
N ASN A 441 18.76 -5.87 25.64
CA ASN A 441 17.91 -7.05 25.55
C ASN A 441 16.97 -6.88 24.35
N ILE A 442 16.80 -7.91 23.54
CA ILE A 442 15.93 -7.87 22.35
C ILE A 442 14.71 -8.74 22.60
N VAL A 443 13.53 -8.15 22.39
CA VAL A 443 12.25 -8.87 22.29
C VAL A 443 11.90 -8.95 20.81
N ALA A 444 11.72 -10.17 20.30
CA ALA A 444 11.49 -10.41 18.89
C ALA A 444 10.18 -11.18 18.65
N HIS A 445 9.52 -10.92 17.53
CA HIS A 445 8.33 -11.63 17.12
C HIS A 445 8.26 -11.82 15.60
N CYS A 446 7.91 -13.02 15.11
CA CYS A 446 7.77 -13.32 13.68
C CYS A 446 8.99 -12.82 12.86
N HIS A 447 8.81 -11.80 12.03
CA HIS A 447 9.87 -11.15 11.23
C HIS A 447 10.97 -10.48 12.06
N GLY A 448 10.66 -10.06 13.28
CA GLY A 448 11.64 -9.54 14.22
C GLY A 448 12.70 -10.57 14.60
N ALA A 449 12.37 -11.87 14.58
CA ALA A 449 13.34 -12.94 14.84
C ALA A 449 14.32 -13.12 13.65
N TYR A 450 13.83 -13.02 12.42
CA TYR A 450 14.68 -12.93 11.21
C TYR A 450 15.64 -11.75 11.32
N THR A 451 15.11 -10.58 11.70
CA THR A 451 15.88 -9.35 11.85
C THR A 451 16.94 -9.49 12.94
N ALA A 452 16.60 -10.05 14.10
CA ALA A 452 17.55 -10.29 15.19
C ALA A 452 18.70 -11.22 14.76
N LEU A 453 18.41 -12.29 14.00
CA LEU A 453 19.45 -13.18 13.50
C LEU A 453 20.37 -12.48 12.48
N ARG A 454 19.82 -11.65 11.59
CA ARG A 454 20.63 -10.83 10.68
C ARG A 454 21.52 -9.82 11.41
N LEU A 455 21.00 -9.18 12.46
CA LEU A 455 21.76 -8.25 13.28
C LEU A 455 22.97 -8.91 13.95
N GLU A 456 22.85 -10.14 14.43
CA GLU A 456 23.97 -10.85 15.03
C GLU A 456 25.01 -11.32 14.00
N GLU A 457 24.57 -11.69 12.79
CA GLU A 457 25.45 -11.99 11.66
C GLU A 457 26.30 -10.75 11.30
N MET A 458 25.65 -9.59 11.18
CA MET A 458 26.32 -8.30 10.94
C MET A 458 27.29 -7.94 12.08
N MET A 459 26.90 -8.17 13.33
CA MET A 459 27.78 -7.94 14.48
C MET A 459 29.03 -8.83 14.42
N GLN A 460 28.89 -10.10 14.03
CA GLN A 460 30.01 -11.03 13.87
C GLN A 460 30.97 -10.62 12.76
N GLU A 461 30.44 -10.20 11.61
CA GLU A 461 31.21 -9.70 10.48
C GLU A 461 31.93 -8.41 10.87
N LYS A 462 31.22 -7.47 11.51
CA LYS A 462 31.80 -6.19 11.90
C LYS A 462 32.90 -6.33 12.95
N MET A 463 32.71 -7.20 13.95
CA MET A 463 33.78 -7.47 14.93
C MET A 463 35.00 -8.13 14.27
N LYS A 464 34.81 -8.96 13.24
CA LYS A 464 35.93 -9.53 12.48
C LYS A 464 36.72 -8.44 11.76
N GLU A 465 36.03 -7.51 11.09
CA GLU A 465 36.66 -6.34 10.43
C GLU A 465 37.44 -5.46 11.41
N LEU A 466 36.88 -5.25 12.60
CA LEU A 466 37.47 -4.45 13.69
C LEU A 466 38.66 -5.15 14.38
N GLY A 467 38.99 -6.39 13.99
CA GLY A 467 40.13 -7.12 14.52
C GLY A 467 39.88 -7.85 15.85
N TYR A 468 38.63 -8.17 16.19
CA TYR A 468 38.36 -9.07 17.31
C TYR A 468 38.72 -10.52 16.96
N THR A 469 39.41 -11.19 17.88
CA THR A 469 39.73 -12.62 17.77
C THR A 469 38.47 -13.47 17.83
N PRO A 470 38.50 -14.73 17.33
CA PRO A 470 37.36 -15.64 17.45
C PRO A 470 36.88 -15.87 18.90
N ALA A 471 37.76 -15.82 19.89
CA ALA A 471 37.40 -15.97 21.29
C ALA A 471 36.67 -14.72 21.83
N GLU A 472 37.22 -13.54 21.57
CA GLU A 472 36.58 -12.26 21.95
C GLU A 472 35.20 -12.12 21.30
N ARG A 473 35.06 -12.45 20.01
CA ARG A 473 33.77 -12.39 19.30
C ARG A 473 32.70 -13.27 19.94
N ARG A 474 33.07 -14.48 20.38
CA ARG A 474 32.16 -15.39 21.09
C ARG A 474 31.80 -14.86 22.48
N GLN A 475 32.76 -14.28 23.19
CA GLN A 475 32.55 -13.69 24.51
C GLN A 475 31.52 -12.55 24.43
N VAL A 476 31.72 -11.61 23.49
CA VAL A 476 30.85 -10.45 23.29
C VAL A 476 29.46 -10.88 22.83
N GLN A 477 29.35 -11.70 21.78
CA GLN A 477 28.05 -12.06 21.22
C GLN A 477 27.18 -12.86 22.19
N LYS A 478 27.77 -13.73 23.01
CA LYS A 478 27.01 -14.48 24.02
C LYS A 478 26.30 -13.58 25.03
N GLN A 479 26.74 -12.33 25.20
CA GLN A 479 26.09 -11.36 26.08
C GLN A 479 24.85 -10.70 25.47
N LEU A 480 24.51 -10.94 24.21
CA LEU A 480 23.27 -10.45 23.63
C LEU A 480 22.13 -11.40 24.01
N LEU A 481 21.14 -10.92 24.77
CA LEU A 481 19.92 -11.67 25.08
C LEU A 481 18.85 -11.36 24.05
N ILE A 482 18.35 -12.39 23.38
CA ILE A 482 17.23 -12.31 22.45
C ILE A 482 16.15 -13.26 22.95
N MET A 483 14.96 -12.72 23.23
CA MET A 483 13.77 -13.49 23.59
C MET A 483 12.78 -13.37 22.44
N ALA A 484 12.40 -14.48 21.82
CA ALA A 484 11.59 -14.50 20.62
C ALA A 484 10.30 -15.30 20.79
N GLN A 485 9.15 -14.68 20.50
CA GLN A 485 7.84 -15.34 20.45
C GLN A 485 7.41 -15.60 19.00
N SER A 486 7.02 -16.84 18.70
CA SER A 486 6.66 -17.31 17.35
C SER A 486 7.70 -16.87 16.30
N PRO A 487 9.00 -17.22 16.50
CA PRO A 487 10.08 -16.67 15.69
C PRO A 487 10.01 -17.17 14.24
N TYR A 488 10.02 -16.31 13.21
CA TYR A 488 10.13 -16.76 11.82
C TYR A 488 11.60 -16.73 11.35
N CYS A 489 12.43 -17.59 11.93
CA CYS A 489 13.86 -17.72 11.61
C CYS A 489 14.38 -19.16 11.83
N PRO A 490 15.55 -19.54 11.28
CA PRO A 490 16.12 -20.86 11.49
C PRO A 490 16.63 -21.01 12.93
N LEU A 491 15.90 -21.79 13.72
CA LEU A 491 16.24 -22.03 15.11
C LEU A 491 17.55 -22.83 15.26
N GLY A 492 18.24 -22.59 16.37
CA GLY A 492 19.47 -23.29 16.77
C GLY A 492 20.74 -22.82 16.05
N GLN A 493 20.63 -21.80 15.20
CA GLN A 493 21.75 -21.20 14.48
C GLN A 493 22.38 -20.01 15.20
N SER A 494 21.62 -19.37 16.09
CA SER A 494 22.06 -18.19 16.84
C SER A 494 23.30 -18.48 17.68
N GLN A 495 24.26 -17.56 17.67
CA GLN A 495 25.42 -17.57 18.56
C GLN A 495 25.22 -16.68 19.79
N SER A 496 24.23 -15.79 19.77
CA SER A 496 23.75 -15.03 20.94
C SER A 496 22.96 -15.93 21.90
N THR A 497 22.65 -15.43 23.10
CA THR A 497 21.71 -16.12 24.00
C THR A 497 20.29 -15.90 23.49
N PHE A 498 19.83 -16.82 22.64
CA PHE A 498 18.55 -16.75 21.96
C PHE A 498 17.58 -17.74 22.58
N VAL A 499 16.49 -17.25 23.16
CA VAL A 499 15.47 -18.04 23.84
C VAL A 499 14.17 -17.93 23.06
N SER A 500 13.63 -19.06 22.62
CA SER A 500 12.49 -19.12 21.71
C SER A 500 11.24 -19.67 22.41
N PHE A 501 10.07 -19.14 22.06
CA PHE A 501 8.76 -19.56 22.57
C PHE A 501 7.84 -19.79 21.37
N ALA A 502 7.22 -20.97 21.27
CA ALA A 502 6.33 -21.29 20.17
C ALA A 502 5.18 -22.22 20.58
N SER A 503 4.19 -22.35 19.69
CA SER A 503 3.11 -23.33 19.74
C SER A 503 3.30 -24.36 18.64
N VAL A 504 2.94 -25.63 18.88
CA VAL A 504 2.93 -26.66 17.83
C VAL A 504 1.89 -26.36 16.74
N LEU A 505 0.80 -25.68 17.11
CA LEU A 505 -0.25 -25.28 16.19
C LEU A 505 0.06 -23.98 15.42
N ASP A 506 1.22 -23.37 15.64
CA ASP A 506 1.73 -22.32 14.74
C ASP A 506 2.09 -22.97 13.40
N ASP A 507 1.27 -22.71 12.38
CA ASP A 507 1.43 -23.27 11.03
C ASP A 507 2.20 -22.37 10.06
N GLU A 508 2.47 -21.12 10.45
CA GLU A 508 3.10 -20.11 9.59
C GLU A 508 4.59 -20.37 9.36
N VAL A 509 5.26 -21.08 10.27
CA VAL A 509 6.72 -21.27 10.24
C VAL A 509 7.13 -22.74 10.22
N SER A 510 8.17 -23.04 9.44
CA SER A 510 8.96 -24.28 9.53
C SER A 510 10.38 -23.92 9.95
N HIS A 511 10.65 -23.93 11.26
CA HIS A 511 11.92 -23.50 11.85
C HIS A 511 13.07 -24.48 11.60
N TYR A 512 12.72 -25.76 11.51
CA TYR A 512 13.59 -26.90 11.23
C TYR A 512 13.09 -27.63 9.99
N ASN A 513 13.79 -28.69 9.55
CA ASN A 513 13.32 -29.49 8.41
C ASN A 513 12.10 -30.34 8.84
N ASN A 514 12.13 -31.66 8.76
CA ASN A 514 11.00 -32.51 9.13
C ASN A 514 10.51 -32.37 10.60
N PHE A 515 11.09 -31.49 11.43
CA PHE A 515 10.71 -31.26 12.83
C PHE A 515 9.25 -30.81 12.95
N GLU A 516 8.82 -29.75 12.27
CA GLU A 516 7.45 -29.23 12.39
C GLU A 516 6.44 -30.26 11.85
N ALA A 517 6.78 -30.89 10.73
CA ALA A 517 5.97 -31.99 10.18
C ALA A 517 5.86 -33.18 11.16
N ALA A 518 6.96 -33.58 11.78
CA ALA A 518 6.99 -34.68 12.74
C ALA A 518 6.28 -34.33 14.04
N ILE A 519 6.52 -33.16 14.61
CA ILE A 519 5.89 -32.77 15.88
C ILE A 519 4.39 -32.53 15.73
N ARG A 520 3.92 -32.01 14.59
CA ARG A 520 2.48 -31.93 14.27
C ARG A 520 1.86 -33.31 14.17
N LYS A 521 2.56 -34.27 13.55
CA LYS A 521 2.09 -35.66 13.46
C LYS A 521 2.02 -36.34 14.83
N ILE A 522 2.97 -36.04 15.72
CA ILE A 522 2.92 -36.50 17.12
C ILE A 522 1.74 -35.84 17.84
N ASN A 523 1.59 -34.52 17.72
CA ASN A 523 0.53 -33.74 18.35
C ASN A 523 -0.88 -34.21 17.93
N ALA A 524 -1.05 -34.60 16.67
CA ALA A 524 -2.31 -35.14 16.15
C ALA A 524 -2.71 -36.48 16.79
N ARG A 525 -1.74 -37.25 17.32
CA ARG A 525 -2.01 -38.52 18.01
C ARG A 525 -2.16 -38.34 19.51
N ARG A 526 -1.43 -37.39 20.08
CA ARG A 526 -1.44 -37.06 21.50
C ARG A 526 -0.98 -35.62 21.66
N GLU A 527 -1.71 -34.86 22.47
CA GLU A 527 -1.32 -33.51 22.84
C GLU A 527 0.12 -33.49 23.38
N ILE A 528 0.91 -32.56 22.85
CA ILE A 528 2.30 -32.35 23.25
C ILE A 528 2.32 -31.66 24.62
N PRO A 529 2.91 -32.28 25.65
CA PRO A 529 3.10 -31.61 26.93
C PRO A 529 4.10 -30.46 26.79
N PRO A 530 4.12 -29.48 27.71
CA PRO A 530 5.13 -28.43 27.72
C PRO A 530 6.55 -29.02 27.63
N CYS A 531 7.33 -28.54 26.66
CA CYS A 531 8.66 -29.05 26.33
C CYS A 531 9.69 -27.90 26.30
N TYR A 532 10.94 -28.22 26.63
CA TYR A 532 12.09 -27.36 26.41
C TYR A 532 13.17 -28.12 25.62
N PHE A 533 13.62 -27.53 24.51
CA PHE A 533 14.63 -28.09 23.60
C PHE A 533 15.93 -27.25 23.68
N PRO A 534 17.01 -27.75 24.30
CA PRO A 534 18.20 -26.94 24.57
C PRO A 534 19.13 -26.71 23.36
N GLY A 535 19.84 -25.58 23.39
CA GLY A 535 21.03 -25.33 22.57
C GLY A 535 20.75 -25.33 21.07
N ARG A 536 21.42 -26.22 20.31
CA ARG A 536 21.22 -26.34 18.84
C ARG A 536 19.82 -26.78 18.44
N GLN A 537 19.01 -27.26 19.39
CA GLN A 537 17.58 -27.54 19.18
C GLN A 537 16.70 -26.29 19.33
N GLY A 538 17.32 -25.10 19.45
CA GLY A 538 16.64 -23.81 19.30
C GLY A 538 16.44 -23.06 20.59
N SER A 539 16.87 -23.63 21.72
CA SER A 539 16.58 -23.12 23.06
C SER A 539 15.09 -22.77 23.17
N LEU A 540 14.27 -23.73 22.75
CA LEU A 540 12.87 -23.55 22.42
C LEU A 540 11.98 -24.09 23.53
N PHE A 541 11.18 -23.22 24.13
CA PHE A 541 10.01 -23.58 24.92
C PHE A 541 8.81 -23.78 23.99
N LEU A 542 8.16 -24.92 24.08
CA LEU A 542 7.10 -25.33 23.17
C LEU A 542 5.92 -25.91 23.93
N VAL A 543 4.71 -25.54 23.52
CA VAL A 543 3.45 -26.11 24.02
C VAL A 543 2.62 -26.67 22.87
N GLY A 544 1.72 -27.61 23.16
CA GLY A 544 0.83 -28.18 22.16
C GLY A 544 -0.10 -27.15 21.51
N SER A 545 -0.64 -26.22 22.31
CA SER A 545 -1.50 -25.12 21.86
C SER A 545 -1.49 -23.97 22.86
N MET A 546 -1.65 -22.74 22.37
CA MET A 546 -1.92 -21.58 23.23
C MET A 546 -3.35 -21.51 23.76
N GLY A 547 -4.27 -22.31 23.23
CA GLY A 547 -5.72 -22.23 23.50
C GLY A 547 -6.52 -22.43 22.20
N LYS A 548 -7.77 -22.86 22.31
CA LYS A 548 -8.60 -23.24 21.14
C LYS A 548 -8.90 -22.05 20.21
N ASP A 549 -9.19 -20.90 20.79
CA ASP A 549 -9.59 -19.69 20.06
C ASP A 549 -8.45 -18.65 19.97
N MET A 550 -7.23 -19.07 20.32
CA MET A 550 -6.05 -18.22 20.28
C MET A 550 -5.37 -18.32 18.91
N ASP A 551 -4.98 -17.16 18.38
CA ASP A 551 -4.06 -17.10 17.25
C ASP A 551 -2.66 -17.60 17.68
N GLN A 552 -2.21 -18.67 17.04
CA GLN A 552 -0.98 -19.39 17.38
C GLN A 552 0.27 -18.70 16.82
N HIS A 553 0.13 -17.79 15.86
CA HIS A 553 1.27 -17.03 15.33
C HIS A 553 1.29 -15.58 15.82
N ASN A 554 0.40 -15.19 16.74
CA ASN A 554 0.39 -13.81 17.25
C ASN A 554 1.46 -13.57 18.32
N PHE A 555 1.75 -12.30 18.59
CA PHE A 555 2.46 -11.90 19.79
C PHE A 555 1.53 -11.96 20.99
N TRP A 556 1.82 -12.90 21.89
CA TRP A 556 0.96 -13.17 23.05
C TRP A 556 1.22 -12.24 24.23
N GLY A 557 2.29 -11.47 24.19
CA GLY A 557 2.74 -10.65 25.32
C GLY A 557 3.26 -11.48 26.48
N PHE A 558 3.22 -10.89 27.67
CA PHE A 558 3.83 -11.40 28.90
C PHE A 558 2.82 -11.65 30.03
N HIS A 559 1.55 -11.31 29.79
CA HIS A 559 0.51 -11.40 30.80
C HIS A 559 -0.47 -12.50 30.38
N PRO A 560 -0.50 -13.64 31.10
CA PRO A 560 -1.39 -14.74 30.79
C PRO A 560 -2.86 -14.30 30.68
N SER A 561 -3.54 -14.67 29.60
CA SER A 561 -4.98 -14.45 29.42
C SER A 561 -5.77 -15.67 29.90
N PRO A 562 -6.97 -15.50 30.48
CA PRO A 562 -7.87 -16.62 30.79
C PRO A 562 -8.27 -17.46 29.57
N GLU A 563 -8.20 -16.88 28.36
CA GLU A 563 -8.49 -17.55 27.09
C GLU A 563 -7.36 -18.51 26.67
N MET A 564 -6.17 -18.35 27.24
CA MET A 564 -5.06 -19.26 27.00
C MET A 564 -5.26 -20.60 27.72
N SER A 565 -4.77 -21.68 27.11
CA SER A 565 -4.59 -22.98 27.79
C SER A 565 -3.69 -22.82 29.03
N ARG A 566 -3.75 -23.77 29.98
CA ARG A 566 -2.88 -23.73 31.17
C ARG A 566 -1.41 -23.75 30.78
N GLU A 567 -1.09 -24.51 29.75
CA GLU A 567 0.23 -24.63 29.15
C GLU A 567 0.66 -23.32 28.48
N GLY A 568 -0.23 -22.65 27.74
CA GLY A 568 -0.01 -21.34 27.15
C GLY A 568 0.23 -20.25 28.19
N GLN A 569 -0.53 -20.25 29.29
CA GLN A 569 -0.33 -19.34 30.42
C GLN A 569 1.05 -19.56 31.07
N ALA A 570 1.46 -20.83 31.24
CA ALA A 570 2.79 -21.16 31.74
C ALA A 570 3.89 -20.68 30.78
N LEU A 571 3.69 -20.83 29.46
CA LEU A 571 4.64 -20.36 28.44
C LEU A 571 4.84 -18.84 28.50
N ALA A 572 3.74 -18.07 28.56
CA ALA A 572 3.79 -16.61 28.69
C ALA A 572 4.49 -16.18 29.98
N THR A 573 4.24 -16.88 31.09
CA THR A 573 4.90 -16.64 32.38
C THR A 573 6.41 -16.87 32.30
N LEU A 574 6.86 -17.95 31.64
CA LEU A 574 8.29 -18.22 31.45
C LEU A 574 8.95 -17.16 30.55
N ALA A 575 8.27 -16.71 29.49
CA ALA A 575 8.76 -15.63 28.63
C ALA A 575 8.94 -14.32 29.40
N ALA A 576 7.98 -13.98 30.27
CA ALA A 576 8.04 -12.82 31.15
C ALA A 576 9.27 -12.89 32.07
N LYS A 577 9.51 -14.04 32.72
CA LYS A 577 10.66 -14.26 33.60
C LYS A 577 11.98 -14.10 32.87
N VAL A 578 12.12 -14.65 31.66
CA VAL A 578 13.34 -14.50 30.85
C VAL A 578 13.65 -13.02 30.60
N LEU A 579 12.64 -12.21 30.25
CA LEU A 579 12.85 -10.78 30.04
C LEU A 579 13.19 -10.04 31.35
N ILE A 580 12.44 -10.27 32.42
CA ILE A 580 12.66 -9.63 33.73
C ILE A 580 14.06 -9.94 34.27
N ASN A 581 14.41 -11.23 34.34
CA ASN A 581 15.73 -11.68 34.82
C ASN A 581 16.85 -11.22 33.88
N GLY A 582 16.59 -11.16 32.58
CA GLY A 582 17.48 -10.56 31.59
C GLY A 582 17.77 -9.08 31.85
N VAL A 583 16.76 -8.29 32.19
CA VAL A 583 16.93 -6.87 32.51
C VAL A 583 17.61 -6.69 33.88
N MET A 584 17.23 -7.46 34.90
CA MET A 584 17.80 -7.36 36.25
C MET A 584 19.29 -7.70 36.30
N THR A 585 19.75 -8.63 35.45
CA THR A 585 21.14 -9.09 35.41
C THR A 585 21.96 -8.43 34.31
N ALA A 586 21.52 -7.28 33.78
CA ALA A 586 22.13 -6.63 32.62
C ALA A 586 23.51 -5.97 32.88
N SER A 587 24.02 -6.04 34.10
CA SER A 587 25.38 -5.66 34.48
C SER A 587 26.33 -6.85 34.65
N GLU A 588 25.82 -8.07 34.54
CA GLU A 588 26.54 -9.32 34.79
C GLU A 588 26.52 -10.23 33.56
N PRO A 589 27.43 -11.21 33.46
CA PRO A 589 27.35 -12.22 32.41
C PRO A 589 25.96 -12.86 32.35
N ILE A 590 25.43 -13.08 31.14
CA ILE A 590 24.10 -13.68 30.98
C ILE A 590 23.99 -15.01 31.77
N PRO A 591 22.98 -15.15 32.67
CA PRO A 591 22.72 -16.41 33.38
C PRO A 591 22.34 -17.55 32.43
N SER A 592 22.39 -18.79 32.94
CA SER A 592 21.84 -19.94 32.20
C SER A 592 20.35 -19.74 31.88
N ILE A 593 19.86 -20.37 30.81
CA ILE A 593 18.44 -20.28 30.43
C ILE A 593 17.52 -20.80 31.55
N GLU A 594 17.94 -21.83 32.30
CA GLU A 594 17.21 -22.26 33.50
C GLU A 594 17.08 -21.11 34.50
N ASN A 595 18.16 -20.42 34.84
CA ASN A 595 18.11 -19.31 35.80
C ASN A 595 17.37 -18.07 35.26
N LEU A 596 17.35 -17.87 33.94
CA LEU A 596 16.53 -16.82 33.32
C LEU A 596 15.03 -17.15 33.39
N ALA A 597 14.64 -18.39 33.13
CA ALA A 597 13.24 -18.81 33.06
C ALA A 597 12.66 -19.25 34.42
N ALA A 598 13.52 -19.61 35.39
CA ALA A 598 13.10 -20.21 36.65
C ALA A 598 13.92 -19.73 37.87
N ASP A 599 13.27 -18.91 38.68
CA ASP A 599 13.80 -18.29 39.90
C ASP A 599 13.23 -18.91 41.20
N THR A 600 12.02 -19.48 41.15
CA THR A 600 11.36 -20.19 42.27
C THR A 600 11.55 -21.70 42.21
N ALA A 601 11.31 -22.39 43.34
CA ALA A 601 11.36 -23.85 43.39
C ALA A 601 10.32 -24.49 42.45
N GLU A 602 9.13 -23.92 42.36
CA GLU A 602 8.05 -24.35 41.46
C GLU A 602 8.45 -24.20 40.00
N SER A 603 8.95 -23.03 39.59
CA SER A 603 9.40 -22.82 38.20
C SER A 603 10.59 -23.69 37.83
N ARG A 604 11.50 -23.99 38.78
CA ARG A 604 12.62 -24.91 38.55
C ARG A 604 12.14 -26.35 38.37
N ARG A 605 11.11 -26.79 39.09
CA ARG A 605 10.47 -28.10 38.87
C ARG A 605 9.83 -28.15 37.49
N LEU A 606 9.07 -27.11 37.11
CA LEU A 606 8.46 -27.02 35.78
C LEU A 606 9.51 -27.08 34.66
N PHE A 607 10.59 -26.31 34.77
CA PHE A 607 11.68 -26.32 33.78
C PHE A 607 12.27 -27.73 33.59
N ARG A 608 12.56 -28.46 34.68
CA ARG A 608 13.09 -29.83 34.60
C ARG A 608 12.09 -30.82 33.97
N VAL A 609 10.80 -30.65 34.25
CA VAL A 609 9.74 -31.43 33.60
C VAL A 609 9.72 -31.13 32.10
N MET A 610 9.75 -29.85 31.71
CA MET A 610 9.78 -29.45 30.30
C MET A 610 11.02 -29.96 29.58
N GLU A 611 12.19 -29.92 30.21
CA GLU A 611 13.43 -30.46 29.63
C GLU A 611 13.36 -31.99 29.45
N THR A 612 12.76 -32.70 30.41
CA THR A 612 12.56 -34.15 30.32
C THR A 612 11.58 -34.50 29.21
N ASN A 613 10.47 -33.76 29.10
CA ASN A 613 9.51 -33.91 28.02
C ASN A 613 10.15 -33.61 26.66
N GLY A 614 10.92 -32.53 26.56
CA GLY A 614 11.61 -32.13 25.32
C GLY A 614 12.59 -33.21 24.83
N ARG A 615 13.37 -33.82 25.73
CA ARG A 615 14.24 -34.97 25.39
C ARG A 615 13.45 -36.14 24.81
N GLU A 616 12.32 -36.47 25.42
CA GLU A 616 11.49 -37.60 24.98
C GLU A 616 10.82 -37.32 23.63
N ILE A 617 10.20 -36.15 23.48
CA ILE A 617 9.58 -35.74 22.22
C ILE A 617 10.62 -35.63 21.10
N TYR A 618 11.83 -35.14 21.38
CA TYR A 618 12.89 -35.06 20.36
C TYR A 618 13.31 -36.44 19.82
N ARG A 619 13.32 -37.49 20.66
CA ARG A 619 13.56 -38.86 20.20
C ARG A 619 12.47 -39.33 19.24
N GLN A 620 11.21 -39.02 19.55
CA GLN A 620 10.07 -39.36 18.69
C GLN A 620 10.10 -38.60 17.36
N ILE A 621 10.44 -37.30 17.38
CA ILE A 621 10.64 -36.50 16.18
C ILE A 621 11.73 -37.10 15.28
N THR A 622 12.84 -37.53 15.89
CA THR A 622 13.96 -38.15 15.16
C THR A 622 13.52 -39.45 14.50
N ALA A 623 12.79 -40.31 15.21
CA ALA A 623 12.25 -41.55 14.67
C ALA A 623 11.26 -41.31 13.52
N GLU A 624 10.32 -40.37 13.68
CA GLU A 624 9.37 -39.99 12.62
C GLU A 624 10.09 -39.40 11.39
N SER A 625 11.13 -38.58 11.61
CA SER A 625 11.92 -37.97 10.53
C SER A 625 12.70 -39.00 9.72
N VAL A 626 13.24 -40.04 10.37
CA VAL A 626 13.90 -41.18 9.69
C VAL A 626 12.89 -41.97 8.87
N ALA A 627 11.72 -42.29 9.45
CA ALA A 627 10.67 -43.03 8.75
C ALA A 627 10.12 -42.27 7.53
N LEU A 628 10.08 -40.93 7.59
CA LEU A 628 9.74 -40.05 6.46
C LEU A 628 10.79 -40.08 5.34
N HIS A 629 12.07 -40.17 5.71
CA HIS A 629 13.17 -40.22 4.73
C HIS A 629 13.22 -41.59 4.02
N CYS A 630 13.03 -42.70 4.73
CA CYS A 630 13.00 -44.04 4.13
C CYS A 630 11.87 -44.18 3.10
N ARG A 631 10.65 -43.74 3.41
CA ARG A 631 9.51 -43.80 2.47
C ARG A 631 9.74 -43.01 1.18
N LYS A 632 10.34 -41.81 1.28
CA LYS A 632 10.67 -41.00 0.08
C LYS A 632 11.71 -41.64 -0.84
N ASN A 633 12.54 -42.55 -0.32
CA ASN A 633 13.51 -43.30 -1.10
C ASN A 633 12.93 -44.61 -1.67
N GLU A 634 11.82 -45.11 -1.13
CA GLU A 634 11.09 -46.26 -1.68
C GLU A 634 10.11 -45.84 -2.80
N GLU A 635 9.65 -44.59 -2.80
CA GLU A 635 8.77 -44.00 -3.83
C GLU A 635 9.53 -43.38 -5.03
N ARG A 636 10.86 -43.39 -5.00
CA ARG A 636 11.75 -42.95 -6.10
C ARG A 636 12.46 -44.14 -6.71
#